data_AF-A0A4Q5R088-F1
#
_entry.id   AF-A0A4Q5R088-F1
#
_cell.length_a   1.000
_cell.length_b   1.000
_cell.length_c   1.000
_cell.angle_alpha   90.00
_cell.angle_beta   90.00
_cell.angle_gamma   90.00
#
_symmetry.space_group_name_H-M   'P 1'
#
loop_
_entity.id
_entity.type
_entity.pdbx_description
1 polymer ?
#
loop_
_entity_poly.entity_id
_entity_poly.type
_entity_poly.pdbx_seq_one_letter_code
_entity_poly.pdbx_strand_id
1 'polypeptide(L)'
;VVLAYQESLDAQQLAAQLIFGGIGAVGKLPVTAANNLPAGFGLTTQPGRRLSYAHSEDAGMDAHLEAQVDSIMQQALQAGATPGGQVVIARRGVVVLRKSYGYQSNAGKGALPVPAAQSGVVASGAGNFGSEPGSTVSPTQPAGAATQSATGRLVRNTDVYDLASLTKVLAATPALLKLQEQGKFSPDSTLGQFFPFLQKTNKAALKMRDVLAHQAGLPAWIPFWKALAKDDGTLRRRWFRTDSSARFPLPVARGLWGRQDLPAYIYGQIGEAPLNEKPVYVYSDLSFYLYPELVRRRTGQPAAQPHCAHRVRLAVSPPTAARLRR
;
A
#
# COMPACT_ATOMS: atom_id res chain seq x y z
N VAL A 1 -21.00 24.92 -2.14
CA VAL A 1 -22.18 24.12 -2.53
C VAL A 1 -22.10 23.88 -4.02
N VAL A 2 -22.26 22.63 -4.47
CA VAL A 2 -22.30 22.27 -5.90
C VAL A 2 -23.74 21.95 -6.25
N LEU A 3 -24.27 22.58 -7.29
CA LEU A 3 -25.61 22.29 -7.81
C LEU A 3 -25.46 21.48 -9.10
N ALA A 4 -25.72 20.18 -9.03
CA ALA A 4 -25.79 19.31 -10.19
C ALA A 4 -27.28 19.11 -10.54
N TYR A 5 -27.71 19.62 -11.69
CA TYR A 5 -29.12 19.60 -12.13
C TYR A 5 -29.54 18.27 -12.78
N GLN A 6 -28.76 17.20 -12.60
CA GLN A 6 -29.00 15.88 -13.16
C GLN A 6 -28.72 14.81 -12.12
N GLU A 7 -29.59 13.79 -12.07
CA GLU A 7 -29.45 12.64 -11.17
C GLU A 7 -28.77 11.44 -11.83
N SER A 8 -28.28 11.57 -13.07
CA SER A 8 -27.56 10.50 -13.74
C SER A 8 -26.30 10.11 -12.97
N LEU A 9 -25.92 8.83 -13.06
CA LEU A 9 -24.72 8.32 -12.40
C LEU A 9 -23.47 9.10 -12.84
N ASP A 10 -23.41 9.51 -14.10
CA ASP A 10 -22.32 10.32 -14.64
C ASP A 10 -22.30 11.73 -14.03
N ALA A 11 -23.45 12.38 -13.89
CA ALA A 11 -23.53 13.68 -13.22
C ALA A 11 -23.10 13.60 -11.76
N GLN A 12 -23.49 12.54 -11.05
CA GLN A 12 -23.07 12.30 -9.67
C GLN A 12 -21.55 12.07 -9.58
N GLN A 13 -20.97 11.30 -10.49
CA GLN A 13 -19.52 11.08 -10.55
C GLN A 13 -18.76 12.36 -10.89
N LEU A 14 -19.21 13.13 -11.88
CA LEU A 14 -18.59 14.41 -12.24
C LEU A 14 -18.69 15.42 -11.09
N ALA A 15 -19.83 15.48 -10.38
CA ALA A 15 -19.98 16.30 -9.19
C ALA A 15 -19.00 15.90 -8.09
N ALA A 16 -18.83 14.60 -7.83
CA ALA A 16 -17.83 14.11 -6.88
C ALA A 16 -16.40 14.47 -7.32
N GLN A 17 -16.05 14.28 -8.60
CA GLN A 17 -14.75 14.66 -9.13
C GLN A 17 -14.49 16.16 -9.02
N LEU A 18 -15.50 17.01 -9.24
CA LEU A 18 -15.40 18.45 -9.10
C LEU A 18 -15.16 18.87 -7.65
N ILE A 19 -15.89 18.27 -6.69
CA ILE A 19 -15.70 18.51 -5.25
C ILE A 19 -14.29 18.14 -4.81
N PHE A 20 -13.77 17.00 -5.28
CA PHE A 20 -12.45 16.51 -4.89
C PHE A 20 -11.30 17.02 -5.77
N GLY A 21 -11.57 17.87 -6.77
CA GLY A 21 -10.57 18.52 -7.62
C GLY A 21 -9.96 17.63 -8.72
N GLY A 22 -10.65 16.57 -9.12
CA GLY A 22 -10.33 15.77 -10.31
C GLY A 22 -10.62 16.55 -11.60
N ILE A 23 -11.75 17.27 -11.65
CA ILE A 23 -12.12 18.15 -12.76
C ILE A 23 -12.31 19.60 -12.30
N GLY A 24 -12.17 20.55 -13.22
CA GLY A 24 -12.41 21.97 -13.00
C GLY A 24 -13.88 22.33 -13.22
N ALA A 25 -14.28 23.49 -12.71
CA ALA A 25 -15.63 24.03 -12.85
C ALA A 25 -15.56 25.43 -13.47
N VAL A 26 -16.46 25.73 -14.41
CA VAL A 26 -16.70 27.09 -14.92
C VAL A 26 -18.19 27.47 -14.87
N GLY A 27 -19.02 26.61 -14.27
CA GLY A 27 -20.47 26.74 -14.24
C GLY A 27 -20.93 27.98 -13.46
N LYS A 28 -22.01 28.60 -13.94
CA LYS A 28 -22.71 29.72 -13.31
C LYS A 28 -24.16 29.33 -13.03
N LEU A 29 -24.75 29.90 -11.99
CA LEU A 29 -26.15 29.68 -11.64
C LEU A 29 -27.07 30.20 -12.75
N PRO A 30 -28.00 29.38 -13.28
CA PRO A 30 -28.95 29.82 -14.29
C PRO A 30 -30.08 30.69 -13.71
N VAL A 31 -30.36 30.53 -12.41
CA VAL A 31 -31.41 31.25 -11.68
C VAL A 31 -30.89 31.72 -10.32
N THR A 32 -31.49 32.78 -9.78
CA THR A 32 -31.18 33.25 -8.42
C THR A 32 -31.70 32.24 -7.41
N ALA A 33 -30.80 31.65 -6.63
CA ALA A 33 -31.14 30.66 -5.61
C ALA A 33 -31.35 31.30 -4.23
N ALA A 34 -30.65 32.40 -3.95
CA ALA A 34 -30.75 33.17 -2.70
C ALA A 34 -30.20 34.59 -2.92
N ASN A 35 -30.44 35.51 -1.97
CA ASN A 35 -29.95 36.90 -2.06
C ASN A 35 -28.43 37.01 -2.22
N ASN A 36 -27.66 36.06 -1.68
CA ASN A 36 -26.21 35.98 -1.82
C ASN A 36 -25.74 35.05 -2.96
N LEU A 37 -26.66 34.48 -3.74
CA LEU A 37 -26.41 33.55 -4.84
C LEU A 37 -27.29 33.93 -6.05
N PRO A 38 -27.03 35.08 -6.69
CA PRO A 38 -27.80 35.55 -7.84
C PRO A 38 -27.54 34.72 -9.09
N ALA A 39 -28.47 34.77 -10.05
CA ALA A 39 -28.26 34.25 -11.39
C ALA A 39 -26.95 34.82 -11.98
N GLY A 40 -26.17 33.98 -12.65
CA GLY A 40 -24.85 34.31 -13.18
C GLY A 40 -23.69 34.17 -12.19
N PHE A 41 -23.95 33.92 -10.90
CA PHE A 41 -22.90 33.66 -9.91
C PHE A 41 -22.29 32.26 -10.11
N GLY A 42 -20.97 32.14 -10.02
CA GLY A 42 -20.27 30.86 -10.14
C GLY A 42 -18.80 31.01 -9.77
N LEU A 43 -18.18 29.91 -9.33
CA LEU A 43 -16.75 29.88 -9.00
C LEU A 43 -16.00 29.09 -10.08
N THR A 44 -14.92 29.67 -10.59
CA THR A 44 -14.01 28.95 -11.48
C THR A 44 -12.99 28.16 -10.67
N THR A 45 -12.90 26.87 -10.90
CA THR A 45 -11.89 25.99 -10.27
C THR A 45 -11.00 25.34 -11.32
N GLN A 46 -9.71 25.21 -10.99
CA GLN A 46 -8.73 24.57 -11.87
C GLN A 46 -8.75 23.05 -11.65
N PRO A 47 -8.68 22.23 -12.73
CA PRO A 47 -8.55 20.78 -12.63
C PRO A 47 -7.15 20.36 -12.13
N GLY A 48 -6.96 19.05 -11.93
CA GLY A 48 -5.62 18.44 -11.85
C GLY A 48 -4.99 18.37 -10.46
N ARG A 49 -5.76 18.60 -9.39
CA ARG A 49 -5.28 18.34 -8.01
C ARG A 49 -5.34 16.86 -7.64
N ARG A 50 -6.20 16.10 -8.30
CA ARG A 50 -6.32 14.65 -8.19
C ARG A 50 -6.48 14.04 -9.57
N LEU A 51 -6.27 12.73 -9.66
CA LEU A 51 -6.62 11.99 -10.87
C LEU A 51 -8.13 12.08 -11.10
N SER A 52 -8.54 12.36 -12.34
CA SER A 52 -9.93 12.28 -12.78
C SER A 52 -10.28 10.85 -13.20
N TYR A 53 -11.54 10.60 -13.50
CA TYR A 53 -12.08 9.34 -13.99
C TYR A 53 -12.90 9.62 -15.25
N ALA A 54 -12.67 8.84 -16.30
CA ALA A 54 -13.40 8.94 -17.57
C ALA A 54 -13.31 7.60 -18.31
N HIS A 55 -13.98 7.50 -19.47
CA HIS A 55 -13.83 6.33 -20.33
C HIS A 55 -12.43 6.29 -20.97
N SER A 56 -12.04 5.11 -21.45
CA SER A 56 -10.76 4.88 -22.14
C SER A 56 -10.56 5.84 -23.31
N GLU A 57 -11.59 6.01 -24.12
CA GLU A 57 -11.62 6.82 -25.33
C GLU A 57 -11.45 8.32 -25.03
N ASP A 58 -12.00 8.81 -23.92
CA ASP A 58 -11.83 10.20 -23.47
C ASP A 58 -10.37 10.50 -23.11
N ALA A 59 -9.64 9.47 -22.64
CA ALA A 59 -8.21 9.56 -22.40
C ALA A 59 -7.37 9.20 -23.64
N GLY A 60 -8.00 9.00 -24.81
CA GLY A 60 -7.37 8.61 -26.08
C GLY A 60 -6.81 7.20 -26.10
N MET A 61 -7.40 6.28 -25.32
CA MET A 61 -7.09 4.85 -25.30
C MET A 61 -8.16 4.05 -26.05
N ASP A 62 -7.87 2.79 -26.35
CA ASP A 62 -8.80 1.87 -27.01
C ASP A 62 -10.07 1.67 -26.15
N ALA A 63 -11.25 1.83 -26.76
CA ALA A 63 -12.55 1.63 -26.10
C ALA A 63 -12.77 0.18 -25.63
N HIS A 64 -12.05 -0.78 -26.21
CA HIS A 64 -12.08 -2.19 -25.83
C HIS A 64 -11.07 -2.56 -24.73
N LEU A 65 -10.32 -1.59 -24.19
CA LEU A 65 -9.31 -1.82 -23.16
C LEU A 65 -9.88 -2.62 -21.97
N GLU A 66 -11.07 -2.25 -21.47
CA GLU A 66 -11.67 -2.97 -20.34
C GLU A 66 -11.95 -4.43 -20.67
N ALA A 67 -12.52 -4.71 -21.86
CA ALA A 67 -12.80 -6.08 -22.30
C ALA A 67 -11.52 -6.92 -22.45
N GLN A 68 -10.43 -6.31 -22.93
CA GLN A 68 -9.12 -6.96 -23.02
C GLN A 68 -8.57 -7.31 -21.62
N VAL A 69 -8.63 -6.37 -20.68
CA VAL A 69 -8.19 -6.60 -19.29
C VAL A 69 -9.05 -7.67 -18.62
N ASP A 70 -10.37 -7.63 -18.82
CA ASP A 70 -11.29 -8.63 -18.30
C ASP A 70 -10.93 -10.04 -18.79
N SER A 71 -10.62 -10.19 -20.08
CA SER A 71 -10.20 -11.48 -20.65
C SER A 71 -8.92 -12.01 -19.98
N ILE A 72 -7.89 -11.17 -19.83
CA ILE A 72 -6.62 -11.56 -19.21
C ILE A 72 -6.82 -11.94 -17.73
N MET A 73 -7.59 -11.14 -16.99
CA MET A 73 -7.86 -11.42 -15.58
C MET A 73 -8.67 -12.70 -15.40
N GLN A 74 -9.65 -12.96 -16.26
CA GLN A 74 -10.41 -14.20 -16.25
C GLN A 74 -9.52 -15.41 -16.53
N GLN A 75 -8.62 -15.33 -17.51
CA GLN A 75 -7.65 -16.40 -17.79
C GLN A 75 -6.74 -16.66 -16.57
N ALA A 76 -6.24 -15.61 -15.92
CA ALA A 76 -5.40 -15.75 -14.72
C ALA A 76 -6.14 -16.41 -13.54
N LEU A 77 -7.42 -16.06 -13.35
CA LEU A 77 -8.29 -16.67 -12.34
C LEU A 77 -8.57 -18.15 -12.65
N GLN A 78 -8.93 -18.46 -13.90
CA GLN A 78 -9.22 -19.84 -14.34
C GLN A 78 -8.00 -20.74 -14.25
N ALA A 79 -6.81 -20.22 -14.62
CA ALA A 79 -5.54 -20.92 -14.47
C ALA A 79 -5.09 -21.06 -13.00
N GLY A 80 -5.77 -20.42 -12.05
CA GLY A 80 -5.39 -20.42 -10.64
C GLY A 80 -4.07 -19.68 -10.36
N ALA A 81 -3.64 -18.80 -11.27
CA ALA A 81 -2.41 -18.01 -11.11
C ALA A 81 -2.53 -16.99 -9.97
N THR A 82 -3.75 -16.52 -9.68
CA THR A 82 -4.08 -15.68 -8.53
C THR A 82 -5.52 -15.95 -8.07
N PRO A 83 -5.85 -15.85 -6.76
CA PRO A 83 -7.24 -15.90 -6.29
C PRO A 83 -8.08 -14.70 -6.74
N GLY A 84 -7.44 -13.56 -6.98
CA GLY A 84 -8.09 -12.27 -7.22
C GLY A 84 -7.10 -11.11 -7.29
N GLY A 85 -7.58 -9.93 -7.62
CA GLY A 85 -6.76 -8.73 -7.73
C GLY A 85 -7.55 -7.48 -8.08
N GLN A 86 -6.89 -6.33 -8.01
CA GLN A 86 -7.42 -5.06 -8.50
C GLN A 86 -6.51 -4.56 -9.62
N VAL A 87 -7.12 -4.10 -10.72
CA VAL A 87 -6.42 -3.45 -11.82
C VAL A 87 -6.82 -1.99 -11.87
N VAL A 88 -5.81 -1.11 -11.94
CA VAL A 88 -5.98 0.33 -12.12
C VAL A 88 -5.14 0.78 -13.30
N ILE A 89 -5.75 1.45 -14.27
CA ILE A 89 -5.07 2.02 -15.44
C ILE A 89 -5.36 3.50 -15.48
N ALA A 90 -4.31 4.31 -15.60
CA ALA A 90 -4.43 5.75 -15.73
C ALA A 90 -3.52 6.28 -16.85
N ARG A 91 -4.00 7.28 -17.59
CA ARG A 91 -3.26 7.97 -18.64
C ARG A 91 -3.49 9.47 -18.53
N ARG A 92 -2.41 10.27 -18.56
CA ARG A 92 -2.46 11.75 -18.55
C ARG A 92 -3.31 12.32 -17.40
N GLY A 93 -3.22 11.72 -16.21
CA GLY A 93 -3.98 12.16 -15.05
C GLY A 93 -5.42 11.64 -14.96
N VAL A 94 -5.86 10.81 -15.92
CA VAL A 94 -7.21 10.24 -15.97
C VAL A 94 -7.14 8.74 -15.68
N VAL A 95 -7.84 8.26 -14.66
CA VAL A 95 -8.07 6.84 -14.41
C VAL A 95 -9.15 6.35 -15.36
N VAL A 96 -8.79 5.44 -16.26
CA VAL A 96 -9.70 4.88 -17.28
C VAL A 96 -10.25 3.51 -16.87
N LEU A 97 -9.59 2.85 -15.91
CA LEU A 97 -10.03 1.57 -15.38
C LEU A 97 -9.69 1.48 -13.90
N ARG A 98 -10.65 1.05 -13.08
CA ARG A 98 -10.45 0.64 -11.69
C ARG A 98 -11.42 -0.49 -11.36
N LYS A 99 -10.96 -1.73 -11.46
CA LYS A 99 -11.83 -2.91 -11.35
C LYS A 99 -11.21 -3.98 -10.46
N SER A 100 -12.05 -4.65 -9.69
CA SER A 100 -11.69 -5.76 -8.80
C SER A 100 -12.17 -7.09 -9.39
N TYR A 101 -11.35 -8.12 -9.22
CA TYR A 101 -11.56 -9.45 -9.77
C TYR A 101 -11.35 -10.52 -8.69
N GLY A 102 -12.15 -11.57 -8.71
CA GLY A 102 -11.97 -12.76 -7.87
C GLY A 102 -12.09 -12.52 -6.36
N TYR A 103 -11.35 -13.33 -5.60
CA TYR A 103 -11.43 -13.44 -4.14
C TYR A 103 -10.11 -13.06 -3.45
N GLN A 104 -10.19 -12.70 -2.17
CA GLN A 104 -9.00 -12.40 -1.35
C GLN A 104 -8.17 -13.64 -1.00
N SER A 105 -8.75 -14.84 -1.10
CA SER A 105 -8.07 -16.09 -0.77
C SER A 105 -8.54 -17.25 -1.65
N ASN A 106 -7.70 -18.27 -1.76
CA ASN A 106 -7.99 -19.50 -2.51
C ASN A 106 -9.02 -20.42 -1.81
N ALA A 107 -9.54 -20.04 -0.64
CA ALA A 107 -10.36 -20.91 0.21
C ALA A 107 -11.79 -21.17 -0.32
N GLY A 108 -12.18 -20.55 -1.44
CA GLY A 108 -13.51 -20.71 -2.05
C GLY A 108 -13.48 -21.32 -3.45
N LYS A 109 -12.84 -22.48 -3.66
CA LYS A 109 -13.06 -23.26 -4.89
C LYS A 109 -14.44 -23.91 -4.86
N GLY A 110 -15.47 -23.10 -5.05
CA GLY A 110 -16.83 -23.48 -5.45
C GLY A 110 -17.28 -22.45 -6.48
N ALA A 111 -17.56 -22.92 -7.70
CA ALA A 111 -18.11 -22.21 -8.87
C ALA A 111 -17.99 -20.67 -8.90
N LEU A 112 -17.20 -20.16 -9.85
CA LEU A 112 -17.11 -18.74 -10.20
C LEU A 112 -18.51 -18.11 -10.34
N PRO A 113 -18.89 -17.13 -9.51
CA PRO A 113 -19.87 -16.15 -9.92
C PRO A 113 -19.12 -15.13 -10.80
N VAL A 114 -19.40 -15.15 -12.09
CA VAL A 114 -19.20 -13.97 -12.94
C VAL A 114 -20.16 -12.90 -12.40
N PRO A 115 -19.69 -11.75 -11.92
CA PRO A 115 -20.60 -10.63 -11.76
C PRO A 115 -21.09 -10.28 -13.17
N ALA A 116 -22.40 -10.42 -13.40
CA ALA A 116 -23.03 -9.80 -14.55
C ALA A 116 -22.56 -8.35 -14.62
N ALA A 117 -22.24 -7.89 -15.84
CA ALA A 117 -21.82 -6.53 -16.11
C ALA A 117 -22.72 -5.53 -15.36
N GLN A 118 -22.18 -4.93 -14.30
CA GLN A 118 -22.64 -3.61 -13.90
C GLN A 118 -21.71 -2.64 -14.60
N SER A 119 -22.08 -2.27 -15.82
CA SER A 119 -21.73 -0.97 -16.37
C SER A 119 -22.34 0.07 -15.42
N GLY A 120 -21.58 0.41 -14.40
CA GLY A 120 -22.05 1.16 -13.24
C GLY A 120 -20.93 1.30 -12.23
N VAL A 121 -20.35 2.48 -12.16
CA VAL A 121 -19.40 2.87 -11.12
C VAL A 121 -20.11 2.76 -9.77
N VAL A 122 -19.82 1.70 -9.02
CA VAL A 122 -20.32 1.56 -7.65
C VAL A 122 -19.51 2.47 -6.73
N ALA A 123 -20.21 3.45 -6.17
CA ALA A 123 -19.75 4.39 -5.17
C ALA A 123 -19.13 3.67 -3.95
N SER A 124 -18.00 4.20 -3.48
CA SER A 124 -17.62 4.06 -2.08
C SER A 124 -18.66 4.77 -1.23
N GLY A 125 -19.42 4.01 -0.43
CA GLY A 125 -20.34 4.56 0.55
C GLY A 125 -19.61 5.54 1.48
N ALA A 126 -20.04 6.79 1.46
CA ALA A 126 -19.72 7.77 2.48
C ALA A 126 -20.26 7.27 3.81
N GLY A 127 -19.42 7.31 4.85
CA GLY A 127 -19.84 7.05 6.21
C GLY A 127 -20.87 8.08 6.65
N ASN A 128 -22.00 7.59 7.19
CA ASN A 128 -22.88 8.40 8.01
C ASN A 128 -22.10 8.87 9.25
N PHE A 129 -21.90 10.19 9.35
CA PHE A 129 -21.54 10.85 10.59
C PHE A 129 -22.83 11.17 11.37
N GLY A 130 -22.91 10.65 12.60
CA GLY A 130 -23.63 11.27 13.72
C GLY A 130 -25.12 11.01 13.83
N SER A 131 -25.49 10.01 14.65
CA SER A 131 -26.63 10.02 15.59
C SER A 131 -26.50 8.82 16.55
N GLU A 132 -26.12 9.06 17.80
CA GLU A 132 -26.48 8.21 18.96
C GLU A 132 -27.64 8.90 19.72
N PRO A 133 -28.35 8.28 20.70
CA PRO A 133 -28.33 6.89 21.20
C PRO A 133 -29.74 6.23 21.31
N GLY A 134 -29.76 4.90 21.43
CA GLY A 134 -30.77 4.18 22.22
C GLY A 134 -32.06 3.70 21.52
N SER A 135 -32.11 2.41 21.20
CA SER A 135 -33.32 1.58 21.40
C SER A 135 -32.98 0.10 21.22
N THR A 136 -33.13 -0.64 22.31
CA THR A 136 -33.08 -2.10 22.42
C THR A 136 -34.22 -2.75 21.65
N VAL A 137 -33.93 -3.75 20.78
CA VAL A 137 -34.83 -4.88 20.54
C VAL A 137 -34.02 -6.14 20.23
N SER A 138 -34.07 -7.11 21.13
CA SER A 138 -33.81 -8.52 20.82
C SER A 138 -35.05 -9.13 20.14
N PRO A 139 -34.88 -10.15 19.29
CA PRO A 139 -35.50 -11.41 19.69
C PRO A 139 -34.62 -12.65 19.47
N THR A 140 -34.92 -13.60 20.32
CA THR A 140 -34.39 -14.94 20.55
C THR A 140 -34.54 -15.88 19.34
N GLN A 141 -33.40 -16.45 18.89
CA GLN A 141 -33.08 -17.83 18.47
C GLN A 141 -34.13 -18.78 17.83
N PRO A 142 -33.71 -19.71 16.92
CA PRO A 142 -32.95 -20.89 17.36
C PRO A 142 -31.77 -21.32 16.49
N ALA A 143 -30.91 -22.09 17.15
CA ALA A 143 -29.73 -22.75 16.63
C ALA A 143 -30.07 -23.79 15.55
N GLY A 144 -29.41 -23.64 14.40
CA GLY A 144 -29.23 -24.68 13.39
C GLY A 144 -27.80 -24.56 12.87
N ALA A 145 -26.92 -25.45 13.34
CA ALA A 145 -25.55 -25.55 12.88
C ALA A 145 -25.54 -26.07 11.42
N ALA A 146 -25.63 -25.16 10.47
CA ALA A 146 -25.23 -25.41 9.09
C ALA A 146 -23.76 -25.03 8.96
N THR A 147 -22.91 -26.04 8.75
CA THR A 147 -21.51 -25.89 8.39
C THR A 147 -21.40 -25.07 7.11
N GLN A 148 -21.27 -23.75 7.24
CA GLN A 148 -21.03 -22.86 6.11
C GLN A 148 -19.61 -23.14 5.59
N SER A 149 -19.53 -23.85 4.47
CA SER A 149 -18.32 -23.89 3.63
C SER A 149 -17.82 -22.46 3.44
N ALA A 150 -16.57 -22.20 3.84
CA ALA A 150 -15.97 -20.89 3.82
C ALA A 150 -15.94 -20.31 2.40
N THR A 151 -16.97 -19.53 2.03
CA THR A 151 -16.98 -18.78 0.78
C THR A 151 -15.91 -17.69 0.86
N GLY A 152 -15.00 -17.67 -0.11
CA GLY A 152 -13.95 -16.65 -0.17
C GLY A 152 -14.57 -15.25 -0.19
N ARG A 153 -13.97 -14.28 0.50
CA ARG A 153 -14.39 -12.87 0.42
C ARG A 153 -14.01 -12.30 -0.95
N LEU A 154 -14.96 -11.71 -1.67
CA LEU A 154 -14.69 -11.02 -2.93
C LEU A 154 -13.74 -9.84 -2.72
N VAL A 155 -12.88 -9.61 -3.71
CA VAL A 155 -12.05 -8.41 -3.77
C VAL A 155 -12.93 -7.20 -4.00
N ARG A 156 -12.71 -6.16 -3.21
CA ARG A 156 -13.37 -4.86 -3.30
C ARG A 156 -12.37 -3.78 -3.64
N ASN A 157 -12.87 -2.74 -4.30
CA ASN A 157 -12.06 -1.58 -4.68
C ASN A 157 -11.45 -0.81 -3.49
N THR A 158 -11.95 -1.07 -2.27
CA THR A 158 -11.52 -0.49 -1.00
C THR A 158 -10.61 -1.42 -0.18
N ASP A 159 -10.25 -2.58 -0.72
CA ASP A 159 -9.38 -3.51 0.00
C ASP A 159 -7.95 -2.95 0.11
N VAL A 160 -7.33 -3.21 1.26
CA VAL A 160 -5.97 -2.74 1.55
C VAL A 160 -4.97 -3.88 1.36
N TYR A 161 -3.97 -3.62 0.53
CA TYR A 161 -2.89 -4.55 0.22
C TYR A 161 -1.62 -4.18 0.96
N ASP A 162 -0.81 -5.20 1.28
CA ASP A 162 0.58 -4.99 1.66
C ASP A 162 1.37 -4.65 0.38
N LEU A 163 2.02 -3.48 0.35
CA LEU A 163 2.79 -3.03 -0.81
C LEU A 163 4.12 -3.77 -0.94
N ALA A 164 4.58 -4.46 0.11
CA ALA A 164 5.83 -5.20 0.14
C ALA A 164 6.99 -4.37 -0.46
N SER A 165 7.71 -4.92 -1.43
CA SER A 165 8.85 -4.28 -2.07
C SER A 165 8.52 -3.01 -2.86
N LEU A 166 7.26 -2.72 -3.21
CA LEU A 166 6.90 -1.42 -3.79
C LEU A 166 7.16 -0.26 -2.82
N THR A 167 7.18 -0.54 -1.50
CA THR A 167 7.54 0.43 -0.46
C THR A 167 8.92 1.06 -0.69
N LYS A 168 9.86 0.33 -1.32
CA LYS A 168 11.18 0.86 -1.65
C LYS A 168 11.09 2.05 -2.59
N VAL A 169 10.30 1.91 -3.65
CA VAL A 169 10.11 2.94 -4.67
C VAL A 169 9.18 4.04 -4.18
N LEU A 170 8.10 3.67 -3.48
CA LEU A 170 7.05 4.62 -3.07
C LEU A 170 7.37 5.42 -1.81
N ALA A 171 8.24 4.91 -0.93
CA ALA A 171 8.58 5.58 0.32
C ALA A 171 10.07 5.92 0.41
N ALA A 172 10.96 4.94 0.25
CA ALA A 172 12.39 5.18 0.45
C ALA A 172 12.99 6.09 -0.63
N THR A 173 12.73 5.83 -1.91
CA THR A 173 13.25 6.66 -3.02
C THR A 173 12.86 8.13 -2.88
N PRO A 174 11.58 8.53 -2.75
CA PRO A 174 11.23 9.94 -2.61
C PRO A 174 11.78 10.56 -1.32
N ALA A 175 11.89 9.80 -0.23
CA ALA A 175 12.52 10.30 0.99
C ALA A 175 14.01 10.64 0.78
N LEU A 176 14.75 9.77 0.07
CA LEU A 176 16.16 10.03 -0.26
C LEU A 176 16.31 11.17 -1.27
N LEU A 177 15.46 11.24 -2.29
CA LEU A 177 15.43 12.36 -3.25
C LEU A 177 15.16 13.69 -2.54
N LYS A 178 14.24 13.72 -1.56
CA LYS A 178 13.96 14.92 -0.78
C LYS A 178 15.16 15.34 0.07
N LEU A 179 15.86 14.38 0.68
CA LEU A 179 17.11 14.68 1.39
C LEU A 179 18.21 15.16 0.44
N GLN A 180 18.26 14.65 -0.79
CA GLN A 180 19.20 15.09 -1.82
C GLN A 180 18.95 16.54 -2.22
N GLU A 181 17.68 16.88 -2.51
CA GLU A 181 17.26 18.26 -2.81
C GLU A 181 17.67 19.23 -1.68
N GLN A 182 17.62 18.78 -0.43
CA GLN A 182 18.03 19.56 0.75
C GLN A 182 19.55 19.58 1.00
N GLY A 183 20.37 18.96 0.16
CA GLY A 183 21.82 18.83 0.37
C GLY A 183 22.22 17.91 1.54
N LYS A 184 21.29 17.11 2.06
CA LYS A 184 21.47 16.23 3.23
C LYS A 184 21.80 14.78 2.89
N PHE A 185 21.73 14.44 1.61
CA PHE A 185 22.05 13.12 1.07
C PHE A 185 22.74 13.29 -0.28
N SER A 186 23.68 12.40 -0.59
CA SER A 186 24.31 12.31 -1.90
C SER A 186 24.49 10.83 -2.25
N PRO A 187 24.13 10.41 -3.48
CA PRO A 187 24.39 9.05 -3.95
C PRO A 187 25.90 8.76 -4.12
N ASP A 188 26.74 9.78 -4.17
CA ASP A 188 28.20 9.65 -4.26
C ASP A 188 28.91 9.46 -2.93
N SER A 189 28.20 9.72 -1.83
CA SER A 189 28.68 9.40 -0.48
C SER A 189 28.62 7.90 -0.20
N THR A 190 29.37 7.46 0.80
CA THR A 190 29.45 6.05 1.18
C THR A 190 28.54 5.69 2.35
N LEU A 191 28.24 4.40 2.52
CA LEU A 191 27.49 3.92 3.69
C LEU A 191 28.17 4.32 5.01
N GLY A 192 29.51 4.26 5.11
CA GLY A 192 30.23 4.64 6.32
C GLY A 192 30.10 6.12 6.69
N GLN A 193 29.90 7.01 5.71
CA GLN A 193 29.65 8.43 5.95
C GLN A 193 28.25 8.68 6.52
N PHE A 194 27.26 7.87 6.13
CA PHE A 194 25.88 8.00 6.61
C PHE A 194 25.59 7.23 7.90
N PHE A 195 26.26 6.09 8.09
CA PHE A 195 26.00 5.14 9.15
C PHE A 195 27.29 4.86 9.94
N PRO A 196 27.54 5.62 11.04
CA PRO A 196 28.76 5.47 11.83
C PRO A 196 29.05 4.04 12.31
N PHE A 197 28.00 3.27 12.59
CA PHE A 197 28.12 1.86 13.01
C PHE A 197 28.65 0.92 11.90
N LEU A 198 28.68 1.38 10.64
CA LEU A 198 29.25 0.63 9.52
C LEU A 198 30.69 1.03 9.18
N GLN A 199 31.26 2.06 9.83
CA GLN A 199 32.59 2.57 9.49
C GLN A 199 33.71 1.54 9.67
N LYS A 200 33.52 0.59 10.60
CA LYS A 200 34.49 -0.46 10.91
C LYS A 200 34.19 -1.78 10.19
N THR A 201 33.33 -1.78 9.18
CA THR A 201 32.95 -2.98 8.43
C THR A 201 33.35 -2.85 6.96
N ASN A 202 33.31 -3.96 6.23
CA ASN A 202 33.49 -3.98 4.76
C ASN A 202 32.39 -3.21 4.00
N LYS A 203 31.39 -2.65 4.69
CA LYS A 203 30.34 -1.80 4.11
C LYS A 203 30.75 -0.33 4.02
N ALA A 204 31.75 0.11 4.79
CA ALA A 204 32.08 1.52 4.97
C ALA A 204 32.31 2.28 3.66
N ALA A 205 33.00 1.65 2.71
CA ALA A 205 33.40 2.26 1.44
C ALA A 205 32.37 2.10 0.31
N LEU A 206 31.28 1.35 0.53
CA LEU A 206 30.27 1.14 -0.50
C LEU A 206 29.56 2.45 -0.82
N LYS A 207 29.58 2.85 -2.10
CA LYS A 207 28.89 4.06 -2.55
C LYS A 207 27.38 3.84 -2.54
N MET A 208 26.65 4.86 -2.11
CA MET A 208 25.19 4.80 -2.08
C MET A 208 24.58 4.53 -3.46
N ARG A 209 25.16 5.07 -4.54
CA ARG A 209 24.74 4.79 -5.93
C ARG A 209 24.71 3.29 -6.24
N ASP A 210 25.77 2.57 -5.90
CA ASP A 210 25.89 1.14 -6.19
C ASP A 210 24.98 0.32 -5.27
N VAL A 211 24.78 0.77 -4.03
CA VAL A 211 23.85 0.17 -3.08
C VAL A 211 22.41 0.30 -3.56
N LEU A 212 22.01 1.50 -4.02
CA LEU A 212 20.68 1.78 -4.55
C LEU A 212 20.43 1.07 -5.89
N ALA A 213 21.47 0.90 -6.70
CA ALA A 213 21.43 0.16 -7.96
C ALA A 213 21.57 -1.37 -7.80
N HIS A 214 21.64 -1.88 -6.56
CA HIS A 214 21.82 -3.32 -6.28
C HIS A 214 23.10 -3.94 -6.86
N GLN A 215 24.16 -3.15 -6.95
CA GLN A 215 25.47 -3.52 -7.54
C GLN A 215 26.62 -3.50 -6.51
N ALA A 216 26.34 -3.13 -5.26
CA ALA A 216 27.35 -3.01 -4.20
C ALA A 216 27.81 -4.35 -3.58
N GLY A 217 27.43 -5.50 -4.15
CA GLY A 217 27.80 -6.82 -3.64
C GLY A 217 27.14 -7.18 -2.30
N LEU A 218 26.05 -6.52 -1.92
CA LEU A 218 25.29 -6.91 -0.72
C LEU A 218 24.59 -8.27 -0.93
N PRO A 219 24.52 -9.14 0.08
CA PRO A 219 23.71 -10.35 -0.01
C PRO A 219 22.23 -9.99 -0.19
N ALA A 220 21.48 -10.85 -0.88
CA ALA A 220 20.09 -10.57 -1.21
C ALA A 220 19.21 -10.39 0.05
N TRP A 221 19.42 -11.23 1.05
CA TRP A 221 18.67 -11.20 2.31
C TRP A 221 19.47 -11.83 3.46
N ILE A 222 19.06 -11.54 4.69
CA ILE A 222 19.55 -12.19 5.92
C ILE A 222 18.33 -12.78 6.65
N PRO A 223 18.38 -14.05 7.10
CA PRO A 223 17.29 -14.69 7.84
C PRO A 223 17.20 -14.19 9.30
N PHE A 224 16.95 -12.90 9.51
CA PHE A 224 16.86 -12.31 10.86
C PHE A 224 15.89 -13.08 11.75
N TRP A 225 14.79 -13.60 11.17
CA TRP A 225 13.75 -14.32 11.89
C TRP A 225 14.26 -15.53 12.68
N LYS A 226 15.34 -16.20 12.25
CA LYS A 226 15.89 -17.37 12.96
C LYS A 226 16.33 -17.04 14.40
N ALA A 227 16.82 -15.83 14.63
CA ALA A 227 17.19 -15.37 15.97
C ALA A 227 16.02 -14.75 16.74
N LEU A 228 14.94 -14.40 16.04
CA LEU A 228 13.78 -13.66 16.56
C LEU A 228 12.61 -14.60 16.89
N ALA A 229 12.53 -15.76 16.25
CA ALA A 229 11.54 -16.81 16.47
C ALA A 229 12.20 -18.11 16.96
N LYS A 230 11.36 -19.02 17.46
CA LYS A 230 11.72 -20.42 17.70
C LYS A 230 11.42 -21.24 16.43
N ASP A 231 11.83 -22.50 16.44
CA ASP A 231 11.64 -23.41 15.31
C ASP A 231 10.16 -23.73 15.02
N ASP A 232 9.30 -23.61 16.04
CA ASP A 232 7.83 -23.73 15.92
C ASP A 232 7.15 -22.46 15.35
N GLY A 233 7.93 -21.44 14.97
CA GLY A 233 7.43 -20.16 14.47
C GLY A 233 6.98 -19.18 15.56
N THR A 234 7.02 -19.58 16.84
CA THR A 234 6.65 -18.67 17.93
C THR A 234 7.71 -17.59 18.13
N LEU A 235 7.25 -16.34 18.24
CA LEU A 235 8.15 -15.20 18.47
C LEU A 235 8.80 -15.30 19.86
N ARG A 236 10.12 -15.06 19.93
CA ARG A 236 10.83 -15.09 21.20
C ARG A 236 10.44 -13.89 22.05
N ARG A 237 9.89 -14.18 23.23
CA ARG A 237 9.48 -13.20 24.27
C ARG A 237 10.57 -12.20 24.66
N ARG A 238 11.86 -12.52 24.47
CA ARG A 238 12.97 -11.59 24.70
C ARG A 238 12.99 -10.43 23.71
N TRP A 239 12.43 -10.61 22.52
CA TRP A 239 12.43 -9.65 21.42
C TRP A 239 11.07 -8.98 21.24
N PHE A 240 9.97 -9.66 21.59
CA PHE A 240 8.62 -9.15 21.38
C PHE A 240 7.70 -9.29 22.60
N ARG A 241 6.78 -8.34 22.74
CA ARG A 241 5.69 -8.29 23.72
C ARG A 241 4.37 -7.92 23.04
N THR A 242 3.26 -8.25 23.68
CA THR A 242 1.91 -7.86 23.23
C THR A 242 1.59 -6.40 23.54
N ASP A 243 2.26 -5.84 24.55
CA ASP A 243 2.02 -4.48 25.04
C ASP A 243 3.29 -3.62 24.94
N SER A 244 3.08 -2.31 24.77
CA SER A 244 4.15 -1.32 24.72
C SER A 244 4.76 -1.11 26.11
N SER A 245 6.06 -0.83 26.15
CA SER A 245 6.76 -0.41 27.36
C SER A 245 8.04 0.33 27.01
N ALA A 246 8.70 0.94 27.99
CA ALA A 246 10.01 1.57 27.77
C ALA A 246 11.04 0.59 27.13
N ARG A 247 10.99 -0.70 27.48
CA ARG A 247 11.87 -1.72 26.89
C ARG A 247 11.40 -2.22 25.51
N PHE A 248 10.11 -2.09 25.21
CA PHE A 248 9.47 -2.55 23.97
C PHE A 248 8.65 -1.42 23.31
N PRO A 249 9.29 -0.33 22.85
CA PRO A 249 8.58 0.85 22.34
C PRO A 249 8.23 0.74 20.85
N LEU A 250 8.75 -0.27 20.12
CA LEU A 250 8.69 -0.30 18.66
C LEU A 250 7.43 -1.04 18.18
N PRO A 251 6.46 -0.40 17.51
CA PRO A 251 5.32 -1.11 16.94
C PRO A 251 5.78 -1.97 15.75
N VAL A 252 5.58 -3.28 15.84
CA VAL A 252 5.96 -4.25 14.79
C VAL A 252 4.74 -4.71 14.00
N ALA A 253 3.65 -5.00 14.70
CA ALA A 253 2.35 -5.32 14.14
C ALA A 253 1.26 -4.90 15.12
N ARG A 254 -0.01 -4.99 14.70
CA ARG A 254 -1.14 -4.73 15.60
C ARG A 254 -1.06 -5.66 16.82
N GLY A 255 -0.93 -5.07 18.01
CA GLY A 255 -0.78 -5.81 19.26
C GLY A 255 0.58 -6.52 19.43
N LEU A 256 1.62 -6.05 18.73
CA LEU A 256 2.97 -6.62 18.82
C LEU A 256 4.03 -5.52 18.84
N TRP A 257 4.84 -5.53 19.90
CA TRP A 257 5.86 -4.54 20.19
C TRP A 257 7.24 -5.17 20.28
N GLY A 258 8.21 -4.60 19.56
CA GLY A 258 9.59 -5.03 19.49
C GLY A 258 10.47 -4.31 20.52
N ARG A 259 11.52 -5.00 20.97
CA ARG A 259 12.51 -4.48 21.91
C ARG A 259 13.25 -3.26 21.32
N GLN A 260 13.56 -2.27 22.16
CA GLN A 260 14.17 -0.99 21.73
C GLN A 260 15.48 -1.12 20.94
N ASP A 261 16.24 -2.19 21.16
CA ASP A 261 17.54 -2.47 20.53
C ASP A 261 17.44 -3.42 19.32
N LEU A 262 16.23 -3.82 18.91
CA LEU A 262 16.01 -4.66 17.73
C LEU A 262 16.64 -4.04 16.45
N PRO A 263 16.54 -2.72 16.19
CA PRO A 263 17.22 -2.12 15.04
C PRO A 263 18.74 -2.28 15.12
N ALA A 264 19.34 -2.06 16.30
CA ALA A 264 20.78 -2.22 16.49
C ALA A 264 21.23 -3.67 16.22
N TYR A 265 20.44 -4.67 16.63
CA TYR A 265 20.69 -6.07 16.29
C TYR A 265 20.67 -6.32 14.78
N ILE A 266 19.65 -5.82 14.07
CA ILE A 266 19.54 -5.94 12.61
C ILE A 266 20.73 -5.25 11.92
N TYR A 267 21.10 -4.05 12.37
CA TYR A 267 22.20 -3.27 11.81
C TYR A 267 23.55 -3.95 12.01
N GLY A 268 23.77 -4.56 13.18
CA GLY A 268 24.96 -5.38 13.45
C GLY A 268 25.08 -6.54 12.47
N GLN A 269 24.00 -7.29 12.26
CA GLN A 269 23.96 -8.41 11.32
C GLN A 269 24.22 -7.96 9.86
N ILE A 270 23.71 -6.80 9.45
CA ILE A 270 23.99 -6.22 8.12
C ILE A 270 25.48 -5.83 8.00
N GLY A 271 26.05 -5.26 9.06
CA GLY A 271 27.46 -4.87 9.10
C GLY A 271 28.42 -6.07 9.03
N GLU A 272 28.06 -7.16 9.70
CA GLU A 272 28.85 -8.41 9.77
C GLU A 272 28.72 -9.28 8.51
N ALA A 273 27.60 -9.20 7.79
CA ALA A 273 27.35 -10.04 6.63
C ALA A 273 28.47 -9.90 5.58
N PRO A 274 28.99 -10.99 5.01
CA PRO A 274 29.99 -10.90 3.95
C PRO A 274 29.41 -10.22 2.71
N LEU A 275 30.28 -9.59 1.91
CA LEU A 275 29.91 -9.18 0.56
C LEU A 275 29.97 -10.40 -0.38
N ASN A 276 29.13 -10.39 -1.41
CA ASN A 276 29.24 -11.34 -2.50
C ASN A 276 30.57 -11.13 -3.23
N GLU A 277 31.16 -12.23 -3.69
CA GLU A 277 32.48 -12.23 -4.32
C GLU A 277 32.54 -11.45 -5.63
N LYS A 278 31.40 -11.30 -6.32
CA LYS A 278 31.30 -10.61 -7.61
C LYS A 278 30.34 -9.42 -7.52
N PRO A 279 30.71 -8.24 -8.08
CA PRO A 279 29.83 -7.08 -8.19
C PRO A 279 28.85 -7.27 -9.36
N VAL A 280 28.04 -8.32 -9.28
CA VAL A 280 26.90 -8.52 -10.18
C VAL A 280 25.64 -7.94 -9.54
N TYR A 281 24.63 -7.66 -10.36
CA TYR A 281 23.33 -7.21 -9.87
C TYR A 281 22.74 -8.27 -8.93
N VAL A 282 22.57 -7.91 -7.66
CA VAL A 282 21.92 -8.73 -6.64
C VAL A 282 20.90 -7.88 -5.92
N TYR A 283 19.62 -8.15 -6.19
CA TYR A 283 18.51 -7.49 -5.51
C TYR A 283 18.61 -7.74 -4.00
N SER A 284 18.91 -6.68 -3.25
CA SER A 284 19.23 -6.73 -1.82
C SER A 284 18.33 -5.80 -1.03
N ASP A 285 17.65 -6.35 -0.03
CA ASP A 285 16.75 -5.60 0.84
C ASP A 285 17.49 -4.89 1.99
N LEU A 286 18.77 -5.19 2.20
CA LEU A 286 19.49 -4.87 3.43
C LEU A 286 19.63 -3.37 3.68
N SER A 287 19.92 -2.60 2.64
CA SER A 287 20.10 -1.14 2.77
C SER A 287 18.80 -0.43 3.17
N PHE A 288 17.64 -0.97 2.80
CA PHE A 288 16.33 -0.37 3.11
C PHE A 288 15.99 -0.40 4.60
N TYR A 289 16.61 -1.29 5.39
CA TYR A 289 16.50 -1.26 6.85
C TYR A 289 17.19 -0.05 7.48
N LEU A 290 18.15 0.56 6.78
CA LEU A 290 18.99 1.66 7.29
C LEU A 290 18.37 3.04 7.04
N TYR A 291 17.54 3.19 6.00
CA TYR A 291 17.02 4.49 5.58
C TYR A 291 16.12 5.20 6.60
N PRO A 292 15.26 4.52 7.38
CA PRO A 292 14.52 5.19 8.46
C PRO A 292 15.44 5.92 9.45
N GLU A 293 16.57 5.31 9.80
CA GLU A 293 17.57 5.92 10.69
C GLU A 293 18.29 7.09 10.01
N LEU A 294 18.62 6.97 8.73
CA LEU A 294 19.20 8.06 7.94
C LEU A 294 18.28 9.28 7.91
N VAL A 295 17.00 9.07 7.58
CA VAL A 295 16.00 10.14 7.54
C VAL A 295 15.91 10.82 8.90
N ARG A 296 15.73 10.03 9.98
CA ARG A 296 15.67 10.55 11.36
C ARG A 296 16.86 11.44 11.71
N ARG A 297 18.08 10.99 11.43
CA ARG A 297 19.31 11.74 11.74
C ARG A 297 19.43 13.04 10.94
N ARG A 298 18.96 13.06 9.69
CA ARG A 298 19.12 14.21 8.79
C ARG A 298 17.98 15.23 8.91
N THR A 299 16.78 14.81 9.31
CA THR A 299 15.64 15.71 9.47
C THR A 299 15.43 16.15 10.91
N GLY A 300 15.98 15.43 11.90
CA GLY A 300 15.69 15.66 13.32
C GLY A 300 14.27 15.27 13.72
N GLN A 301 13.44 14.85 12.76
CA GLN A 301 12.13 14.27 13.04
C GLN A 301 12.34 12.87 13.60
N PRO A 302 11.46 12.39 14.49
CA PRO A 302 11.36 10.95 14.73
C PRO A 302 11.29 10.27 13.35
N ALA A 303 12.03 9.16 13.14
CA ALA A 303 11.77 8.32 11.97
C ALA A 303 10.27 8.15 11.97
N ALA A 304 9.57 8.66 10.96
CA ALA A 304 8.12 8.65 10.97
C ALA A 304 7.75 7.25 11.39
N GLN A 305 7.13 7.10 12.58
CA GLN A 305 6.47 5.85 12.91
C GLN A 305 5.67 5.60 11.65
N PRO A 306 5.95 4.52 10.91
CA PRO A 306 5.34 4.37 9.62
C PRO A 306 3.85 4.52 9.90
N HIS A 307 3.23 5.61 9.47
CA HIS A 307 1.77 5.68 9.46
C HIS A 307 1.28 4.61 8.45
N CYS A 308 2.20 4.08 7.65
CA CYS A 308 2.23 2.75 7.03
C CYS A 308 2.53 1.57 8.01
N ALA A 309 2.16 1.65 9.30
CA ALA A 309 2.15 0.53 10.25
C ALA A 309 0.99 -0.43 9.98
N HIS A 310 0.41 -0.35 8.78
CA HIS A 310 -0.27 -1.47 8.18
C HIS A 310 0.74 -2.22 7.30
N ARG A 311 1.41 -3.17 7.97
CA ARG A 311 2.11 -4.32 7.37
C ARG A 311 3.48 -4.06 6.75
N VAL A 312 4.43 -3.48 7.49
CA VAL A 312 5.78 -4.09 7.44
C VAL A 312 5.71 -5.34 8.31
N ARG A 313 5.13 -6.42 7.78
CA ARG A 313 5.42 -7.74 8.36
C ARG A 313 6.92 -7.92 8.15
N LEU A 314 7.71 -7.81 9.23
CA LEU A 314 8.94 -8.58 9.29
C LEU A 314 8.54 -9.99 8.84
N ALA A 315 9.09 -10.45 7.71
CA ALA A 315 8.87 -11.80 7.21
C ALA A 315 9.47 -12.76 8.25
N VAL A 316 8.68 -13.07 9.28
CA VAL A 316 8.98 -14.06 10.33
C VAL A 316 8.29 -15.39 10.01
N SER A 317 7.62 -15.50 8.86
CA SER A 317 7.06 -16.78 8.41
C SER A 317 8.15 -17.63 7.74
N PRO A 318 8.37 -18.89 8.19
CA PRO A 318 9.21 -19.82 7.47
C PRO A 318 8.63 -20.11 6.07
N PRO A 319 9.45 -20.51 5.09
CA PRO A 319 8.94 -20.98 3.81
C PRO A 319 7.98 -22.14 4.06
N THR A 320 6.75 -22.02 3.57
CA THR A 320 5.78 -23.11 3.53
C THR A 320 6.45 -24.29 2.84
N ALA A 321 6.78 -25.33 3.59
CA ALA A 321 7.27 -26.57 3.04
C ALA A 321 6.19 -27.10 2.09
N ALA A 322 6.43 -26.97 0.79
CA ALA A 322 5.69 -27.71 -0.22
C ALA A 322 5.91 -29.20 0.09
N ARG A 323 4.93 -29.82 0.73
CA ARG A 323 4.78 -31.28 0.71
C ARG A 323 4.50 -31.66 -0.74
N LEU A 324 5.57 -31.85 -1.51
CA LEU A 324 5.56 -32.76 -2.65
C LEU A 324 5.24 -34.15 -2.09
N ARG A 325 3.96 -34.50 -2.06
CA ARG A 325 3.57 -35.91 -2.02
C ARG A 325 3.96 -36.49 -3.39
N ARG A 326 4.84 -37.49 -3.35
CA ARG A 326 4.97 -38.48 -4.42
C ARG A 326 3.64 -39.22 -4.58
#